data_AF-A0A382M5H5-F1
#
_entry.id   AF-A0A382M5H5-F1
#
_cell.length_a   1.000
_cell.length_b   1.000
_cell.length_c   1.000
_cell.angle_alpha   90.00
_cell.angle_beta   90.00
_cell.angle_gamma   90.00
#
_symmetry.space_group_name_H-M   'P 1'
#
loop_
_entity.id
_entity.type
_entity.pdbx_description
1 polymer ?
#
loop_
_entity_poly.entity_id
_entity_poly.type
_entity_poly.pdbx_seq_one_letter_code
_entity_poly.pdbx_strand_id
1 'polypeptide(L)'
;MRHISLKQTSFLTAQTSWFRRALALAFGVALGQALAADIPKPSAIAPESRGTFRGRPTVKAVRVDQAPDIDGHLVDEPWHLTKPAGEFLQKEPKENVPHSQPTEFRVLFDDDALYIGVWCFDTESDRLVALNMERDGHMYFEDVVMITLDTFLDRRNGYQFSVNTNGARGDATISNNTSVSPEWDGAWMAKSRRHVWGWSTEIAIP
;
A
#
# COMPACT_ATOMS: atom_id res chain seq x y z
N MET A 1 -26.25 65.69 28.49
CA MET A 1 -25.95 66.98 29.13
C MET A 1 -24.77 66.77 30.08
N ARG A 2 -23.63 67.44 29.80
CA ARG A 2 -22.47 67.74 30.67
C ARG A 2 -21.67 66.59 31.32
N HIS A 3 -20.44 66.44 30.81
CA HIS A 3 -19.24 65.93 31.50
C HIS A 3 -18.96 66.73 32.79
N ILE A 4 -18.52 66.04 33.85
CA ILE A 4 -17.58 66.59 34.86
C ILE A 4 -16.61 65.46 35.27
N SER A 5 -15.32 65.82 35.32
CA SER A 5 -14.19 65.02 35.80
C SER A 5 -13.38 65.85 36.80
N LEU A 6 -12.51 65.17 37.56
CA LEU A 6 -11.43 65.64 38.45
C LEU A 6 -11.87 65.92 39.91
N LYS A 7 -11.13 65.60 40.98
CA LYS A 7 -9.69 65.65 41.17
C LYS A 7 -9.14 64.64 42.19
N GLN A 8 -7.86 64.37 41.95
CA GLN A 8 -6.75 63.76 42.67
C GLN A 8 -6.57 64.14 44.17
N THR A 9 -6.08 63.21 44.99
CA THR A 9 -5.34 63.49 46.24
C THR A 9 -4.31 62.37 46.48
N SER A 10 -3.02 62.71 46.45
CA SER A 10 -1.86 61.93 46.92
C SER A 10 -1.72 62.10 48.45
N PHE A 11 -1.13 61.21 49.25
CA PHE A 11 0.31 60.91 49.34
C PHE A 11 0.61 59.67 50.21
N LEU A 12 1.59 58.88 49.74
CA LEU A 12 2.72 58.21 50.42
C LEU A 12 2.51 57.42 51.74
N THR A 13 2.77 56.11 51.69
CA THR A 13 3.71 55.44 52.61
C THR A 13 4.38 54.23 51.92
N ALA A 14 5.58 53.89 52.39
CA ALA A 14 6.70 53.32 51.66
C ALA A 14 6.79 51.78 51.54
N GLN A 15 7.59 51.36 50.54
CA GLN A 15 8.53 50.22 50.49
C GLN A 15 8.11 48.84 51.03
N THR A 16 8.07 47.83 50.15
CA THR A 16 9.18 46.85 49.92
C THR A 16 8.79 45.81 48.85
N SER A 17 9.34 45.99 47.65
CA SER A 17 10.11 44.99 46.90
C SER A 17 9.81 43.47 47.13
N TRP A 18 9.30 42.77 46.11
CA TRP A 18 10.01 41.74 45.28
C TRP A 18 9.02 40.98 44.38
N PHE A 19 9.14 41.24 43.08
CA PHE A 19 8.55 40.43 42.02
C PHE A 19 9.15 39.02 42.05
N ARG A 20 8.31 38.01 42.26
CA ARG A 20 8.54 36.67 41.67
C ARG A 20 7.25 36.21 41.00
N ARG A 21 7.30 36.23 39.66
CA ARG A 21 6.31 35.66 38.75
C ARG A 21 6.24 34.15 39.00
N ALA A 22 5.06 33.64 39.33
CA ALA A 22 4.74 32.22 39.15
C ALA A 22 3.73 32.14 37.99
N LEU A 23 4.25 32.06 36.77
CA LEU A 23 3.45 31.70 35.60
C LEU A 23 3.43 30.17 35.57
N ALA A 24 2.43 29.55 36.17
CA ALA A 24 2.20 28.13 36.01
C ALA A 24 1.62 27.89 34.60
N LEU A 25 2.49 27.57 33.64
CA LEU A 25 2.07 26.98 32.38
C LEU A 25 1.54 25.57 32.68
N ALA A 26 0.21 25.42 32.67
CA ALA A 26 -0.40 24.12 32.51
C ALA A 26 -0.36 23.75 31.01
N PHE A 27 0.80 23.28 30.53
CA PHE A 27 0.83 22.47 29.31
C PHE A 27 0.32 21.08 29.71
N GLY A 28 -1.00 20.91 29.63
CA GLY A 28 -1.63 19.61 29.69
C GLY A 28 -1.13 18.78 28.51
N VAL A 29 -0.27 17.82 28.80
CA VAL A 29 0.13 16.75 27.90
C VAL A 29 -1.13 15.91 27.63
N ALA A 30 -1.86 16.23 26.57
CA ALA A 30 -2.74 15.26 25.93
C ALA A 30 -1.83 14.30 25.15
N LEU A 31 -1.27 13.34 25.89
CA LEU A 31 -0.47 12.25 25.37
C LEU A 31 -1.30 11.56 24.28
N GLY A 32 -0.77 11.53 23.07
CA GLY A 32 -1.43 10.96 21.92
C GLY A 32 -1.91 9.56 22.21
N GLN A 33 -3.22 9.34 22.09
CA GLN A 33 -3.68 8.05 21.63
C GLN A 33 -3.24 7.97 20.18
N ALA A 34 -2.04 7.45 19.94
CA ALA A 34 -1.76 6.85 18.65
C ALA A 34 -2.88 5.81 18.48
N LEU A 35 -3.82 6.09 17.58
CA LEU A 35 -4.75 5.07 17.10
C LEU A 35 -3.85 3.90 16.72
N ALA A 36 -3.97 2.77 17.44
CA ALA A 36 -3.40 1.53 16.94
C ALA A 36 -4.07 1.35 15.58
N ALA A 37 -3.32 1.62 14.50
CA ALA A 37 -3.81 1.37 13.16
C ALA A 37 -4.24 -0.10 13.14
N ASP A 38 -5.49 -0.36 12.77
CA ASP A 38 -5.97 -1.73 12.63
C ASP A 38 -5.07 -2.41 11.61
N ILE A 39 -4.16 -3.25 12.10
CA ILE A 39 -3.26 -4.00 11.24
C ILE A 39 -4.15 -4.97 10.46
N PRO A 40 -4.21 -4.85 9.11
CA PRO A 40 -5.00 -5.77 8.31
C PRO A 40 -4.51 -7.19 8.57
N LYS A 41 -5.46 -8.12 8.63
CA LYS A 41 -5.18 -9.54 8.70
C LYS A 41 -5.44 -10.17 7.34
N PRO A 42 -4.76 -11.27 6.99
CA PRO A 42 -5.07 -12.03 5.80
C PRO A 42 -6.56 -12.38 5.75
N SER A 43 -7.17 -12.14 4.59
CA SER A 43 -8.57 -12.42 4.35
C SER A 43 -8.78 -13.92 4.13
N ALA A 44 -10.00 -14.40 4.37
CA ALA A 44 -10.36 -15.76 3.97
C ALA A 44 -10.46 -15.84 2.44
N ILE A 45 -9.63 -16.66 1.81
CA ILE A 45 -9.62 -16.82 0.34
C ILE A 45 -10.79 -17.70 -0.11
N ALA A 46 -11.51 -17.21 -1.12
CA ALA A 46 -12.62 -17.92 -1.74
C ALA A 46 -12.14 -19.26 -2.31
N PRO A 47 -12.84 -20.40 -2.08
CA PRO A 47 -12.37 -21.73 -2.49
C PRO A 47 -11.93 -21.82 -3.95
N GLU A 48 -12.64 -21.15 -4.85
CA GLU A 48 -12.38 -21.09 -6.30
C GLU A 48 -11.13 -20.28 -6.68
N SER A 49 -10.66 -19.40 -5.79
CA SER A 49 -9.54 -18.46 -6.02
C SER A 49 -8.28 -18.84 -5.23
N ARG A 50 -8.28 -20.00 -4.57
CA ARG A 50 -7.12 -20.56 -3.88
C ARG A 50 -6.12 -21.11 -4.88
N GLY A 51 -4.84 -20.87 -4.65
CA GLY A 51 -3.78 -21.58 -5.38
C GLY A 51 -4.00 -23.09 -5.29
N THR A 52 -3.95 -23.79 -6.43
CA THR A 52 -4.09 -25.25 -6.47
C THR A 52 -2.92 -25.90 -7.16
N PHE A 53 -2.54 -27.10 -6.71
CA PHE A 53 -1.56 -27.94 -7.41
C PHE A 53 -2.13 -28.53 -8.71
N ARG A 54 -3.45 -28.74 -8.76
CA ARG A 54 -4.15 -29.33 -9.91
C ARG A 54 -5.46 -28.57 -10.14
N GLY A 55 -5.44 -27.69 -11.14
CA GLY A 55 -6.60 -26.89 -11.49
C GLY A 55 -6.19 -25.56 -12.09
N ARG A 56 -7.19 -24.77 -12.45
CA ARG A 56 -7.03 -23.37 -12.83
C ARG A 56 -7.85 -22.55 -11.84
N PRO A 57 -7.23 -21.94 -10.83
CA PRO A 57 -7.96 -21.04 -9.96
C PRO A 57 -8.60 -19.94 -10.80
N THR A 58 -9.77 -19.51 -10.39
CA THR A 58 -10.52 -18.45 -11.05
C THR A 58 -10.68 -17.29 -10.10
N VAL A 59 -10.44 -16.09 -10.60
CA VAL A 59 -10.65 -14.84 -9.87
C VAL A 59 -11.72 -14.04 -10.60
N LYS A 60 -12.70 -13.54 -9.86
CA LYS A 60 -13.74 -12.68 -10.42
C LYS A 60 -13.29 -11.23 -10.29
N ALA A 61 -12.97 -10.59 -11.41
CA ALA A 61 -12.81 -9.14 -11.45
C ALA A 61 -14.17 -8.46 -11.26
N VAL A 62 -14.21 -7.36 -10.51
CA VAL A 62 -15.43 -6.58 -10.26
C VAL A 62 -15.33 -5.24 -10.97
N ARG A 63 -16.39 -4.87 -11.70
CA ARG A 63 -16.47 -3.55 -12.32
C ARG A 63 -16.73 -2.50 -11.24
N VAL A 64 -16.04 -1.37 -11.29
CA VAL A 64 -16.22 -0.23 -10.38
C VAL A 64 -16.62 1.02 -11.15
N ASP A 65 -17.37 1.90 -10.48
CA ASP A 65 -17.75 3.20 -11.06
C ASP A 65 -16.75 4.31 -10.70
N GLN A 66 -15.97 4.10 -9.64
CA GLN A 66 -14.88 4.97 -9.21
C GLN A 66 -13.60 4.13 -9.08
N ALA A 67 -12.55 4.55 -9.79
CA ALA A 67 -11.24 3.94 -9.71
C ALA A 67 -10.63 4.11 -8.30
N PRO A 68 -9.86 3.13 -7.80
CA PRO A 68 -9.03 3.31 -6.61
C PRO A 68 -7.93 4.35 -6.89
N ASP A 69 -7.46 5.05 -5.85
CA ASP A 69 -6.24 5.84 -5.97
C ASP A 69 -5.05 4.87 -6.03
N ILE A 70 -4.07 5.16 -6.87
CA ILE A 70 -2.88 4.31 -7.03
C ILE A 70 -1.77 4.96 -6.21
N ASP A 71 -1.78 4.72 -4.90
CA ASP A 71 -0.86 5.31 -3.92
C ASP A 71 -0.10 4.26 -3.06
N GLY A 72 -0.39 2.99 -3.31
CA GLY A 72 0.13 1.81 -2.61
C GLY A 72 -0.60 1.53 -1.30
N HIS A 73 -1.62 2.30 -0.91
CA HIS A 73 -2.35 2.18 0.33
C HIS A 73 -3.76 1.62 0.08
N LEU A 74 -3.85 0.29 0.16
CA LEU A 74 -5.06 -0.48 -0.15
C LEU A 74 -6.18 -0.37 0.91
N VAL A 75 -6.64 0.86 1.19
CA VAL A 75 -7.72 1.17 2.14
C VAL A 75 -8.96 1.75 1.45
N ASP A 76 -8.87 2.00 0.15
CA ASP A 76 -9.98 2.55 -0.63
C ASP A 76 -11.16 1.58 -0.69
N GLU A 77 -12.37 2.14 -0.68
CA GLU A 77 -13.63 1.38 -0.70
C GLU A 77 -13.72 0.35 -1.83
N PRO A 78 -13.31 0.65 -3.09
CA PRO A 78 -13.38 -0.30 -4.19
C PRO A 78 -12.68 -1.64 -3.91
N TRP A 79 -11.59 -1.65 -3.13
CA TRP A 79 -10.89 -2.88 -2.78
C TRP A 79 -11.71 -3.81 -1.90
N HIS A 80 -12.74 -3.31 -1.23
CA HIS A 80 -13.65 -4.12 -0.40
C HIS A 80 -14.83 -4.71 -1.21
N LEU A 81 -15.03 -4.29 -2.45
CA LEU A 81 -16.12 -4.76 -3.32
C LEU A 81 -15.86 -6.12 -3.97
N THR A 82 -14.60 -6.58 -3.97
CA THR A 82 -14.19 -7.83 -4.61
C THR A 82 -13.64 -8.85 -3.63
N LYS A 83 -13.83 -10.13 -3.98
CA LYS A 83 -13.31 -11.24 -3.19
C LYS A 83 -11.80 -11.37 -3.37
N PRO A 84 -11.06 -11.70 -2.31
CA PRO A 84 -9.63 -11.94 -2.40
C PRO A 84 -9.33 -13.27 -3.09
N ALA A 85 -8.22 -13.28 -3.83
CA ALA A 85 -7.55 -14.46 -4.36
C ALA A 85 -6.18 -14.59 -3.69
N GLY A 86 -5.67 -15.81 -3.54
CA GLY A 86 -4.46 -16.02 -2.75
C GLY A 86 -4.24 -17.49 -2.41
N GLU A 87 -3.71 -17.77 -1.21
CA GLU A 87 -3.33 -19.12 -0.80
C GLU A 87 -2.42 -19.80 -1.85
N PHE A 88 -1.47 -19.03 -2.38
CA PHE A 88 -0.50 -19.49 -3.36
C PHE A 88 0.31 -20.69 -2.85
N LEU A 89 0.76 -21.52 -3.78
CA LEU A 89 1.71 -22.58 -3.47
C LEU A 89 3.12 -22.12 -3.80
N GLN A 90 4.04 -22.43 -2.90
CA GLN A 90 5.45 -22.15 -3.09
C GLN A 90 6.00 -22.98 -4.25
N LYS A 91 6.77 -22.33 -5.14
CA LYS A 91 7.51 -23.02 -6.21
C LYS A 91 8.89 -23.46 -5.74
N GLU A 92 9.59 -22.57 -5.03
CA GLU A 92 10.94 -22.77 -4.48
C GLU A 92 11.03 -22.20 -3.06
N PRO A 93 11.88 -22.75 -2.17
CA PRO A 93 12.78 -23.90 -2.38
C PRO A 93 12.07 -25.25 -2.28
N LYS A 94 10.89 -25.31 -1.67
CA LYS A 94 10.04 -26.52 -1.61
C LYS A 94 8.80 -26.30 -2.45
N GLU A 95 8.58 -27.17 -3.42
CA GLU A 95 7.44 -27.08 -4.30
C GLU A 95 6.16 -27.55 -3.61
N ASN A 96 5.03 -26.92 -3.95
CA ASN A 96 3.66 -27.36 -3.61
C ASN A 96 3.34 -27.37 -2.11
N VAL A 97 4.02 -26.54 -1.32
CA VAL A 97 3.67 -26.29 0.08
C VAL A 97 3.00 -24.91 0.20
N PRO A 98 2.14 -24.68 1.22
CA PRO A 98 1.67 -23.35 1.54
C PRO A 98 2.85 -22.39 1.72
N HIS A 99 2.74 -21.18 1.18
CA HIS A 99 3.74 -20.14 1.39
C HIS A 99 3.81 -19.72 2.87
N SER A 100 4.98 -19.30 3.33
CA SER A 100 5.19 -18.86 4.72
C SER A 100 4.71 -17.43 4.98
N GLN A 101 4.70 -16.57 3.96
CA GLN A 101 4.30 -15.17 4.06
C GLN A 101 2.99 -14.94 3.30
N PRO A 102 1.84 -14.80 3.99
CA PRO A 102 0.53 -14.67 3.36
C PRO A 102 0.51 -13.63 2.25
N THR A 103 0.06 -14.01 1.06
CA THR A 103 -0.13 -13.06 -0.05
C THR A 103 -1.52 -13.23 -0.63
N GLU A 104 -2.22 -12.11 -0.77
CA GLU A 104 -3.53 -12.04 -1.41
C GLU A 104 -3.59 -10.90 -2.42
N PHE A 105 -4.47 -11.03 -3.39
CA PHE A 105 -4.71 -10.00 -4.38
C PHE A 105 -6.19 -9.89 -4.71
N ARG A 106 -6.54 -8.74 -5.28
CA ARG A 106 -7.87 -8.38 -5.73
C ARG A 106 -7.78 -7.76 -7.11
N VAL A 107 -8.83 -7.99 -7.90
CA VAL A 107 -8.90 -7.48 -9.28
C VAL A 107 -10.18 -6.68 -9.46
N LEU A 108 -10.03 -5.45 -9.93
CA LEU A 108 -11.11 -4.55 -10.30
C LEU A 108 -10.90 -4.10 -11.74
N PHE A 109 -11.93 -3.53 -12.37
CA PHE A 109 -11.79 -2.87 -13.66
C PHE A 109 -12.85 -1.80 -13.84
N ASP A 110 -12.61 -0.88 -14.75
CA ASP A 110 -13.61 0.02 -15.31
C ASP A 110 -13.46 0.06 -16.83
N ASP A 111 -13.90 1.15 -17.48
CA ASP A 111 -13.80 1.29 -18.93
C ASP A 111 -12.38 1.70 -19.38
N ASP A 112 -11.53 2.15 -18.46
CA ASP A 112 -10.22 2.75 -18.73
C ASP A 112 -9.05 1.83 -18.32
N ALA A 113 -9.20 1.00 -17.28
CA ALA A 113 -8.12 0.16 -16.81
C ALA A 113 -8.56 -1.12 -16.06
N LEU A 114 -7.64 -2.09 -16.03
CA LEU A 114 -7.59 -3.19 -15.07
C LEU A 114 -6.78 -2.76 -13.85
N TYR A 115 -7.35 -2.91 -12.66
CA TYR A 115 -6.68 -2.60 -11.39
C TYR A 115 -6.38 -3.87 -10.60
N ILE A 116 -5.16 -3.96 -10.07
CA ILE A 116 -4.71 -5.08 -9.26
C ILE A 116 -4.09 -4.55 -7.97
N GLY A 117 -4.70 -4.93 -6.85
CA GLY A 117 -4.21 -4.63 -5.51
C GLY A 117 -3.65 -5.89 -4.88
N VAL A 118 -2.44 -5.83 -4.32
CA VAL A 118 -1.76 -6.99 -3.72
C VAL A 118 -1.32 -6.65 -2.30
N TRP A 119 -1.74 -7.48 -1.35
CA TRP A 119 -1.31 -7.45 0.04
C TRP A 119 -0.27 -8.56 0.24
N CYS A 120 0.94 -8.17 0.61
CA CYS A 120 2.02 -9.06 0.95
C CYS A 120 2.28 -8.96 2.45
N PHE A 121 1.70 -9.88 3.22
CA PHE A 121 1.92 -9.96 4.66
C PHE A 121 3.27 -10.58 4.93
N ASP A 122 4.15 -9.83 5.59
CA ASP A 122 5.50 -10.27 5.90
C ASP A 122 5.79 -10.07 7.39
N THR A 123 6.05 -11.18 8.09
CA THR A 123 6.43 -11.15 9.51
C THR A 123 7.82 -10.56 9.76
N GLU A 124 8.65 -10.46 8.72
CA GLU A 124 10.00 -9.88 8.75
C GLU A 124 10.03 -8.58 7.92
N SER A 125 9.03 -7.71 8.10
CA SER A 125 8.88 -6.45 7.33
C SER A 125 10.08 -5.49 7.43
N ASP A 126 10.90 -5.61 8.47
CA ASP A 126 12.16 -4.89 8.66
C ASP A 126 13.30 -5.40 7.77
N ARG A 127 13.14 -6.59 7.16
CA ARG A 127 14.12 -7.23 6.27
C ARG A 127 13.78 -7.12 4.79
N LEU A 128 12.68 -6.46 4.44
CA LEU A 128 12.28 -6.25 3.04
C LEU A 128 13.40 -5.61 2.23
N VAL A 129 13.80 -6.29 1.15
CA VAL A 129 14.87 -5.86 0.26
C VAL A 129 14.25 -5.17 -0.95
N ALA A 130 14.50 -3.87 -1.09
CA ALA A 130 14.44 -3.18 -2.38
C ALA A 130 15.48 -2.07 -2.42
N LEU A 131 16.44 -2.24 -3.32
CA LEU A 131 17.58 -1.38 -3.62
C LEU A 131 17.27 -0.45 -4.79
N ASN A 132 16.38 -0.87 -5.70
CA ASN A 132 15.98 -0.14 -6.88
C ASN A 132 14.74 0.74 -6.59
N MET A 133 14.76 1.97 -7.11
CA MET A 133 13.61 2.89 -7.15
C MET A 133 13.24 3.31 -8.58
N GLU A 134 14.02 2.86 -9.55
CA GLU A 134 13.93 3.29 -10.95
C GLU A 134 13.10 2.30 -11.78
N ARG A 135 12.45 2.83 -12.81
CA ARG A 135 11.84 2.00 -13.85
C ARG A 135 12.93 1.17 -14.54
N ASP A 136 12.62 -0.09 -14.84
CA ASP A 136 13.48 -1.06 -15.55
C ASP A 136 14.80 -1.40 -14.81
N GLY A 137 14.85 -1.13 -13.51
CA GLY A 137 15.93 -1.57 -12.65
C GLY A 137 16.00 -3.10 -12.52
N HIS A 138 17.20 -3.65 -12.30
CA HIS A 138 17.39 -5.07 -12.06
C HIS A 138 16.89 -5.49 -10.67
N MET A 139 15.64 -5.91 -10.55
CA MET A 139 15.00 -6.31 -9.28
C MET A 139 15.18 -7.80 -8.93
N TYR A 140 16.16 -8.49 -9.52
CA TYR A 140 16.32 -9.96 -9.42
C TYR A 140 16.54 -10.50 -8.00
N PHE A 141 17.01 -9.65 -7.08
CA PHE A 141 17.34 -10.02 -5.70
C PHE A 141 16.50 -9.26 -4.67
N GLU A 142 15.32 -8.81 -5.09
CA GLU A 142 14.42 -7.97 -4.29
C GLU A 142 13.10 -8.66 -4.02
N ASP A 143 12.35 -8.14 -3.06
CA ASP A 143 10.95 -8.48 -2.86
C ASP A 143 10.10 -7.85 -3.96
N VAL A 144 9.54 -8.70 -4.82
CA VAL A 144 8.84 -8.31 -6.06
C VAL A 144 7.52 -9.06 -6.20
N VAL A 145 6.48 -8.32 -6.57
CA VAL A 145 5.24 -8.86 -7.13
C VAL A 145 5.38 -8.88 -8.64
N MET A 146 5.03 -10.02 -9.24
CA MET A 146 5.09 -10.23 -10.68
C MET A 146 3.75 -10.76 -11.18
N ILE A 147 3.22 -10.10 -12.21
CA ILE A 147 1.91 -10.40 -12.80
C ILE A 147 2.13 -10.71 -14.28
N THR A 148 1.62 -11.85 -14.73
CA THR A 148 1.65 -12.23 -16.14
C THR A 148 0.22 -12.33 -16.69
N LEU A 149 -0.05 -11.63 -17.78
CA LEU A 149 -1.33 -11.63 -18.47
C LEU A 149 -1.19 -12.21 -19.87
N ASP A 150 -1.91 -13.30 -20.13
CA ASP A 150 -2.16 -13.82 -21.49
C ASP A 150 -3.48 -13.23 -21.98
N THR A 151 -3.40 -12.09 -22.66
CA THR A 151 -4.57 -11.32 -23.12
C THR A 151 -5.28 -11.94 -24.31
N PHE A 152 -4.63 -12.88 -25.01
CA PHE A 152 -5.20 -13.57 -26.19
C PHE A 152 -5.58 -15.03 -25.91
N LEU A 153 -5.32 -15.52 -24.69
CA LEU A 153 -5.58 -16.89 -24.25
C LEU A 153 -4.91 -17.96 -25.12
N ASP A 154 -3.80 -17.60 -25.78
CA ASP A 154 -3.05 -18.49 -26.67
C ASP A 154 -2.05 -19.39 -25.94
N ARG A 155 -1.83 -19.13 -24.64
CA ARG A 155 -0.94 -19.84 -23.72
C ARG A 155 0.50 -19.90 -24.21
N ARG A 156 0.91 -18.90 -24.98
CA ARG A 156 2.24 -18.78 -25.59
C ARG A 156 2.82 -17.40 -25.42
N ASN A 157 1.97 -16.39 -25.50
CA ASN A 157 2.35 -15.00 -25.44
C ASN A 157 1.69 -14.33 -24.24
N GLY A 158 2.31 -13.26 -23.76
CA GLY A 158 1.76 -12.49 -22.66
C GLY A 158 2.57 -11.26 -22.33
N TYR A 159 2.03 -10.48 -21.41
CA TYR A 159 2.67 -9.30 -20.84
C TYR A 159 3.01 -9.59 -19.39
N GLN A 160 4.18 -9.14 -18.96
CA GLN A 160 4.67 -9.29 -17.61
C GLN A 160 4.88 -7.92 -17.01
N PHE A 161 4.41 -7.75 -15.77
CA PHE A 161 4.54 -6.54 -14.98
C PHE A 161 5.17 -6.91 -13.65
N SER A 162 6.25 -6.22 -13.27
CA SER A 162 6.92 -6.42 -11.99
C SER A 162 6.95 -5.12 -11.19
N VAL A 163 6.69 -5.23 -9.89
CA VAL A 163 6.74 -4.09 -8.97
C VAL A 163 7.42 -4.53 -7.67
N ASN A 164 8.39 -3.74 -7.20
CA ASN A 164 9.06 -4.00 -5.92
C ASN A 164 8.42 -3.22 -4.75
N THR A 165 8.94 -3.43 -3.55
CA THR A 165 8.45 -2.76 -2.32
C THR A 165 8.62 -1.23 -2.30
N ASN A 166 9.46 -0.66 -3.18
CA ASN A 166 9.64 0.80 -3.34
C ASN A 166 8.76 1.39 -4.46
N GLY A 167 8.01 0.55 -5.19
CA GLY A 167 7.22 0.98 -6.34
C GLY A 167 8.05 1.17 -7.61
N ALA A 168 9.30 0.69 -7.63
CA ALA A 168 10.03 0.53 -8.88
C ALA A 168 9.27 -0.49 -9.74
N ARG A 169 9.22 -0.23 -11.04
CA ARG A 169 8.41 -1.00 -11.98
C ARG A 169 9.22 -1.47 -13.17
N GLY A 170 8.92 -2.66 -13.68
CA GLY A 170 9.47 -3.18 -14.92
C GLY A 170 8.41 -3.95 -15.69
N ASP A 171 8.57 -4.01 -16.99
CA ASP A 171 7.67 -4.73 -17.86
C ASP A 171 8.41 -5.53 -18.93
N ALA A 172 7.73 -6.54 -19.45
CA ALA A 172 8.27 -7.38 -20.50
C ALA A 172 7.16 -8.02 -21.33
N THR A 173 7.50 -8.41 -22.55
CA THR A 173 6.71 -9.35 -23.33
C THR A 173 7.25 -10.76 -23.16
N ILE A 174 6.34 -11.73 -23.12
CA ILE A 174 6.64 -13.15 -23.17
C ILE A 174 6.22 -13.64 -24.56
N SER A 175 7.11 -14.36 -25.23
CA SER A 175 6.80 -15.01 -26.51
C SER A 175 7.21 -16.48 -26.52
N ASN A 176 6.35 -17.30 -27.15
CA ASN A 176 6.51 -18.75 -27.27
C ASN A 176 6.84 -19.48 -25.96
N ASN A 177 6.36 -18.98 -24.82
CA ASN A 177 6.64 -19.49 -23.46
C ASN A 177 8.12 -19.55 -23.04
N THR A 178 9.05 -19.01 -23.82
CA THR A 178 10.49 -19.18 -23.56
C THR A 178 11.26 -17.88 -23.56
N SER A 179 10.79 -16.87 -24.31
CA SER A 179 11.54 -15.64 -24.51
C SER A 179 10.86 -14.50 -23.77
N VAL A 180 11.57 -13.91 -22.81
CA VAL A 180 11.17 -12.70 -22.08
C VAL A 180 11.95 -11.53 -22.67
N SER A 181 11.26 -10.55 -23.23
CA SER A 181 11.87 -9.33 -23.78
C SER A 181 11.45 -8.10 -22.96
N PRO A 182 12.40 -7.43 -22.28
CA PRO A 182 12.14 -6.20 -21.52
C PRO A 182 12.10 -4.95 -22.40
N GLU A 183 12.06 -5.09 -23.73
CA GLU A 183 12.04 -3.93 -24.66
C GLU A 183 10.65 -3.28 -24.76
N TRP A 184 9.61 -3.94 -24.25
CA TRP A 184 8.25 -3.43 -24.29
C TRP A 184 8.02 -2.45 -23.15
N ASP A 185 7.74 -1.19 -23.49
CA ASP A 185 7.45 -0.11 -22.54
C ASP A 185 5.94 0.20 -22.57
N GLY A 186 5.20 -0.41 -21.64
CA GLY A 186 3.76 -0.18 -21.50
C GLY A 186 3.45 1.13 -20.78
N ALA A 187 2.33 1.77 -21.12
CA ALA A 187 1.80 2.89 -20.35
C ALA A 187 0.93 2.36 -19.19
N TRP A 188 1.53 2.09 -18.04
CA TRP A 188 0.82 1.62 -16.83
C TRP A 188 1.34 2.34 -15.58
N MET A 189 0.59 2.22 -14.48
CA MET A 189 0.91 2.85 -13.20
C MET A 189 1.04 1.81 -12.10
N ALA A 190 1.97 2.05 -11.18
CA ALA A 190 2.05 1.29 -9.94
C ALA A 190 2.62 2.11 -8.79
N LYS A 191 2.16 1.81 -7.58
CA LYS A 191 2.72 2.33 -6.33
C LYS A 191 2.76 1.23 -5.28
N SER A 192 3.80 1.27 -4.47
CA SER A 192 3.95 0.36 -3.33
C SER A 192 4.10 1.13 -2.04
N ARG A 193 3.66 0.52 -0.95
CA ARG A 193 3.83 1.05 0.39
C ARG A 193 4.29 -0.06 1.33
N ARG A 194 5.32 0.25 2.12
CA ARG A 194 5.78 -0.62 3.21
C ARG A 194 5.00 -0.32 4.48
N HIS A 195 4.71 -1.36 5.24
CA HIS A 195 3.95 -1.30 6.48
C HIS A 195 4.62 -2.15 7.55
N VAL A 196 4.21 -1.98 8.81
CA VAL A 196 4.69 -2.83 9.90
C VAL A 196 4.32 -4.31 9.73
N TRP A 197 3.26 -4.59 8.97
CA TRP A 197 2.73 -5.93 8.71
C TRP A 197 3.24 -6.56 7.40
N GLY A 198 4.10 -5.86 6.65
CA GLY A 198 4.57 -6.29 5.34
C GLY A 198 4.57 -5.14 4.34
N TRP A 199 3.97 -5.34 3.18
CA TRP A 199 3.86 -4.30 2.16
C TRP A 199 2.66 -4.52 1.24
N SER A 200 2.30 -3.49 0.50
CA SER A 200 1.25 -3.54 -0.51
C SER A 200 1.71 -2.89 -1.81
N THR A 201 1.09 -3.30 -2.90
CA THR A 201 1.22 -2.64 -4.19
C THR A 201 -0.13 -2.52 -4.91
N GLU A 202 -0.31 -1.42 -5.61
CA GLU A 202 -1.44 -1.12 -6.47
C GLU A 202 -0.93 -0.91 -7.89
N ILE A 203 -1.62 -1.51 -8.86
CA ILE A 203 -1.25 -1.52 -10.26
C ILE A 203 -2.49 -1.17 -11.09
N ALA A 204 -2.33 -0.27 -12.06
CA ALA A 204 -3.35 0.09 -13.04
C ALA A 204 -2.79 -0.12 -14.47
N ILE A 205 -3.44 -0.99 -15.25
CA ILE A 205 -3.07 -1.36 -16.62
C ILE A 205 -4.20 -0.95 -17.55
N PRO A 206 -4.00 0.06 -18.42
CA PRO A 206 -4.97 0.47 -19.43
C PRO A 206 -5.24 -0.57 -20.52
#